data_AF-X5NZU4-F1
#
_entry.id   AF-X5NZU4-F1
#
_cell.length_a   1.000
_cell.length_b   1.000
_cell.length_c   1.000
_cell.angle_alpha   90.00
_cell.angle_beta   90.00
_cell.angle_gamma   90.00
#
_symmetry.space_group_name_H-M   'P 1'
#
loop_
_entity.id
_entity.type
_entity.pdbx_description
1 polymer ?
#
loop_
_entity_poly.entity_id
_entity_poly.type
_entity_poly.pdbx_seq_one_letter_code
_entity_poly.pdbx_strand_id
1 'polypeptide(L)'
;MDFLPRIKQQTNAVMNISTGGGLKMTLDERLEAAHAAKPELCSLNMGSMNFALHHIAPKYTEWKFDWEKPYLEDTKNGIVSNTFQQIERIIVEVGQAYGTKFEFECYDVSHLYTLAHFLDRKLLKPPLFVQ
;
A
#
# COMPACT_ATOMS: atom_id res chain seq x y z
N MET A 1 -1.57 -3.83 -18.03
CA MET A 1 -0.80 -4.92 -17.36
C MET A 1 0.54 -5.10 -18.08
N ASP A 2 1.21 -4.02 -18.48
CA ASP A 2 2.10 -4.10 -19.65
C ASP A 2 3.56 -4.32 -19.28
N PHE A 3 3.93 -4.02 -18.03
CA PHE A 3 5.30 -4.18 -17.53
C PHE A 3 5.50 -5.44 -16.69
N LEU A 4 4.49 -5.92 -15.96
CA LEU A 4 4.63 -7.10 -15.09
C LEU A 4 5.06 -8.37 -15.85
N PRO A 5 4.46 -8.74 -17.01
CA PRO A 5 4.92 -9.90 -17.77
C PRO A 5 6.35 -9.74 -18.28
N ARG A 6 6.75 -8.52 -18.68
CA ARG A 6 8.10 -8.24 -19.18
C ARG A 6 9.15 -8.41 -18.08
N ILE A 7 8.88 -7.93 -16.87
CA ILE A 7 9.77 -8.11 -15.72
C ILE A 7 9.92 -9.61 -15.40
N LYS A 8 8.81 -10.34 -15.32
CA LYS A 8 8.82 -11.78 -15.03
C LYS A 8 9.61 -12.60 -16.07
N GLN A 9 9.64 -12.16 -17.34
CA GLN A 9 10.43 -12.82 -18.39
C GLN A 9 11.94 -12.60 -18.23
N GLN A 10 12.36 -11.58 -17.50
CA GLN A 10 13.77 -11.14 -17.43
C GLN A 10 14.42 -11.43 -16.07
N THR A 11 13.65 -11.73 -15.03
CA THR A 11 14.17 -12.00 -13.70
C THR A 11 13.22 -12.88 -12.88
N ASN A 12 13.79 -13.58 -11.91
CA ASN A 12 13.06 -14.33 -10.89
C ASN A 12 12.85 -13.51 -9.61
N ALA A 13 13.10 -12.19 -9.65
CA ALA A 13 12.80 -11.32 -8.52
C ALA A 13 11.30 -11.34 -8.19
N VAL A 14 10.97 -11.36 -6.89
CA VAL A 14 9.59 -11.30 -6.41
C VAL A 14 8.98 -9.95 -6.79
N MET A 15 7.83 -9.98 -7.46
CA MET A 15 7.08 -8.76 -7.78
C MET A 15 6.20 -8.39 -6.60
N ASN A 16 6.57 -7.32 -5.89
CA ASN A 16 5.78 -6.72 -4.82
C ASN A 16 4.87 -5.63 -5.40
N ILE A 17 3.55 -5.80 -5.28
CA ILE A 17 2.55 -4.84 -5.80
C ILE A 17 1.98 -4.02 -4.64
N SER A 18 2.02 -2.69 -4.75
CA SER A 18 1.47 -1.82 -3.70
C SER A 18 -0.06 -1.95 -3.62
N THR A 19 -0.58 -2.01 -2.39
CA THR A 19 -2.01 -1.74 -2.10
C THR A 19 -2.21 -0.40 -1.38
N GLY A 20 -1.15 0.41 -1.26
CA GLY A 20 -1.23 1.81 -0.81
C GLY A 20 -1.72 2.73 -1.92
N GLY A 21 -1.19 2.54 -3.14
CA GLY A 21 -1.60 3.30 -4.33
C GLY A 21 -1.35 4.81 -4.23
N GLY A 22 -2.15 5.59 -4.96
CA GLY A 22 -2.10 7.04 -4.92
C GLY A 22 -2.90 7.62 -3.75
N LEU A 23 -2.47 8.77 -3.22
CA LEU A 23 -3.06 9.41 -2.03
C LEU A 23 -4.55 9.79 -2.15
N LYS A 24 -5.10 9.78 -3.37
CA LYS A 24 -6.50 10.12 -3.67
C LYS A 24 -7.36 8.91 -4.06
N MET A 25 -6.77 7.72 -4.10
CA MET A 25 -7.47 6.52 -4.53
C MET A 25 -8.37 5.98 -3.43
N THR A 26 -9.53 5.49 -3.83
CA THR A 26 -10.40 4.64 -3.02
C THR A 26 -9.72 3.29 -2.75
N LEU A 27 -10.24 2.52 -1.78
CA LEU A 27 -9.72 1.19 -1.53
C LEU A 27 -9.86 0.26 -2.75
N ASP A 28 -10.95 0.34 -3.49
CA ASP A 28 -11.17 -0.53 -4.66
C ASP A 28 -10.12 -0.25 -5.74
N GLU A 29 -9.87 1.02 -6.08
CA GLU A 29 -8.83 1.43 -7.03
C GLU A 29 -7.43 0.95 -6.59
N ARG A 30 -7.14 1.01 -5.28
CA ARG A 30 -5.88 0.53 -4.71
C ARG A 30 -5.69 -0.97 -4.86
N LEU A 31 -6.77 -1.76 -4.93
CA LEU A 31 -6.71 -3.22 -5.01
C LEU A 31 -6.81 -3.76 -6.44
N GLU A 32 -7.16 -2.94 -7.44
CA GLU A 32 -7.28 -3.35 -8.84
C GLU A 32 -6.04 -4.13 -9.33
N ALA A 33 -4.85 -3.59 -9.06
CA ALA A 33 -3.60 -4.22 -9.47
C ALA A 33 -3.37 -5.58 -8.79
N ALA A 34 -3.70 -5.70 -7.50
CA ALA A 34 -3.57 -6.95 -6.75
C ALA A 34 -4.55 -8.02 -7.26
N HIS A 35 -5.81 -7.64 -7.52
CA HIS A 35 -6.81 -8.55 -8.10
C HIS A 35 -6.44 -9.02 -9.50
N ALA A 36 -5.90 -8.13 -10.33
CA ALA A 36 -5.49 -8.45 -11.69
C ALA A 36 -4.23 -9.33 -11.73
N ALA A 37 -3.22 -9.00 -10.91
CA ALA A 37 -1.92 -9.66 -10.97
C ALA A 37 -1.81 -10.91 -10.10
N LYS A 38 -2.60 -11.01 -9.01
CA LYS A 38 -2.52 -12.08 -8.00
C LYS A 38 -1.08 -12.37 -7.58
N PRO A 39 -0.34 -11.35 -7.10
CA PRO A 39 1.10 -11.42 -6.95
C PRO A 39 1.52 -12.30 -5.77
N GLU A 40 2.79 -12.68 -5.73
CA GLU A 40 3.39 -13.40 -4.62
C GLU A 40 3.45 -12.53 -3.34
N LEU A 41 3.67 -11.22 -3.51
CA LEU A 41 3.81 -10.25 -2.43
C LEU A 41 3.04 -8.97 -2.76
N CYS A 42 2.38 -8.40 -1.75
CA CYS A 42 1.82 -7.06 -1.79
C CYS A 42 2.30 -6.22 -0.59
N SER A 43 2.41 -4.91 -0.77
CA SER A 43 2.53 -4.00 0.39
C SER A 43 1.18 -3.89 1.10
N LEU A 44 1.18 -3.80 2.43
CA LEU A 44 -0.02 -3.62 3.25
C LEU A 44 0.27 -2.60 4.36
N ASN A 45 -0.34 -1.44 4.24
CA ASN A 45 -0.24 -0.37 5.22
C ASN A 45 -1.00 -0.76 6.50
N MET A 46 -0.31 -0.73 7.64
CA MET A 46 -0.84 -1.26 8.90
C MET A 46 -1.55 -0.22 9.79
N GLY A 47 -1.94 0.92 9.22
CA GLY A 47 -2.76 1.89 9.92
C GLY A 47 -3.03 3.16 9.13
N SER A 48 -4.03 3.92 9.60
CA SER A 48 -4.36 5.23 9.06
C SER A 48 -3.44 6.30 9.64
N MET A 49 -2.95 7.22 8.80
CA MET A 49 -2.05 8.28 9.23
C MET A 49 -2.10 9.49 8.31
N ASN A 50 -1.63 10.63 8.80
CA ASN A 50 -1.26 11.75 7.94
C ASN A 50 -0.05 11.35 7.09
N PHE A 51 -0.08 11.67 5.80
CA PHE A 51 1.06 11.49 4.90
C PHE A 51 1.35 12.80 4.16
N ALA A 52 2.15 13.65 4.81
CA ALA A 52 2.29 15.04 4.43
C ALA A 52 3.52 15.29 3.53
N LEU A 53 3.27 15.65 2.27
CA LEU A 53 4.29 16.02 1.28
C LEU A 53 4.24 17.50 0.88
N HIS A 54 3.27 18.27 1.39
CA HIS A 54 3.06 19.69 1.05
C HIS A 54 4.27 20.59 1.33
N HIS A 55 5.14 20.19 2.27
CA HIS A 55 6.38 20.89 2.58
C HIS A 55 7.42 20.81 1.43
N ILE A 56 7.21 19.96 0.43
CA ILE A 56 8.04 19.86 -0.78
C ILE A 56 7.66 20.94 -1.79
N ALA A 57 6.37 21.28 -1.92
CA ALA A 57 5.88 22.26 -2.88
C ALA A 57 6.63 23.61 -2.89
N PRO A 58 6.92 24.26 -1.74
CA PRO A 58 7.63 25.54 -1.74
C PRO A 58 9.12 25.43 -2.13
N LYS A 59 9.69 24.21 -2.27
CA LYS A 59 11.08 24.00 -2.70
C LYS A 59 11.26 24.10 -4.22
N TYR A 60 10.17 24.17 -4.99
CA TYR A 60 10.17 24.21 -6.44
C TYR A 60 9.49 25.48 -6.95
N THR A 61 10.09 26.13 -7.95
CA THR A 61 9.54 27.33 -8.60
C THR A 61 8.89 27.03 -9.95
N GLU A 62 9.28 25.91 -10.58
CA GLU A 62 8.79 25.48 -11.88
C GLU A 62 8.24 24.05 -11.79
N TRP A 63 7.17 23.79 -12.52
CA TRP A 63 6.49 22.50 -12.57
C TRP A 63 6.34 22.08 -14.02
N LYS A 64 6.55 20.80 -14.32
CA LYS A 64 6.46 20.29 -15.69
C LYS A 64 5.01 20.03 -16.09
N PHE A 65 4.18 19.66 -15.12
CA PHE A 65 2.78 19.33 -15.27
C PHE A 65 1.93 20.03 -14.20
N ASP A 66 0.74 20.46 -14.60
CA ASP A 66 -0.17 21.24 -13.76
C ASP A 66 -0.66 20.48 -12.51
N TRP A 67 -0.59 19.14 -12.51
CA TRP A 67 -1.06 18.32 -11.39
C TRP A 67 -0.06 18.21 -10.23
N GLU A 68 1.23 18.47 -10.46
CA GLU A 68 2.30 18.16 -9.50
C GLU A 68 2.17 19.01 -8.22
N LYS A 69 2.06 20.33 -8.38
CA LYS A 69 1.94 21.26 -7.26
C LYS A 69 0.65 21.01 -6.45
N PRO A 70 -0.55 20.95 -7.07
CA PRO A 70 -1.78 20.64 -6.34
C PRO A 70 -1.74 19.28 -5.65
N TYR A 71 -1.12 18.26 -6.26
CA TYR A 71 -0.98 16.95 -5.64
C TYR A 71 -0.20 17.02 -4.31
N LEU A 72 0.93 17.72 -4.30
CA LEU A 72 1.75 17.88 -3.09
C LEU A 72 1.05 18.75 -2.05
N GLU A 73 0.51 19.90 -2.43
CA GLU A 73 -0.15 20.84 -1.51
C GLU A 73 -1.35 20.21 -0.81
N ASP A 74 -2.15 19.41 -1.53
CA ASP A 74 -3.37 18.78 -1.01
C ASP A 74 -3.08 17.72 0.06
N THR A 75 -1.87 17.17 0.11
CA THR A 75 -1.47 16.22 1.17
C THR A 75 -1.52 16.81 2.58
N LYS A 76 -1.59 18.14 2.72
CA LYS A 76 -1.80 18.81 4.02
C LYS A 76 -3.14 18.42 4.68
N ASN A 77 -4.14 18.10 3.87
CA ASN A 77 -5.50 17.78 4.33
C ASN A 77 -5.85 16.28 4.17
N GLY A 78 -4.91 15.47 3.70
CA GLY A 78 -5.12 14.07 3.37
C GLY A 78 -4.78 13.12 4.52
N ILE A 79 -5.52 12.01 4.57
CA ILE A 79 -5.23 10.86 5.42
C ILE A 79 -5.02 9.66 4.50
N VAL A 80 -3.90 8.97 4.65
CA VAL A 80 -3.74 7.63 4.08
C VAL A 80 -4.57 6.69 4.94
N SER A 81 -5.71 6.24 4.41
CA SER A 81 -6.72 5.50 5.17
C SER A 81 -6.48 3.99 5.10
N ASN A 82 -6.26 3.38 6.26
CA ASN A 82 -6.21 1.93 6.49
C ASN A 82 -6.83 1.61 7.84
N THR A 83 -8.16 1.67 7.90
CA THR A 83 -8.90 1.22 9.08
C THR A 83 -8.76 -0.29 9.27
N PHE A 84 -9.05 -0.81 10.47
CA PHE A 84 -9.04 -2.26 10.71
C PHE A 84 -9.93 -3.03 9.73
N GLN A 85 -11.10 -2.48 9.36
CA GLN A 85 -11.99 -3.11 8.37
C GLN A 85 -11.33 -3.19 6.99
N GLN A 86 -10.66 -2.12 6.57
CA GLN A 86 -9.96 -2.09 5.28
C GLN A 86 -8.79 -3.07 5.27
N ILE A 87 -7.97 -3.09 6.32
CA ILE A 87 -6.85 -4.03 6.45
C ILE A 87 -7.36 -5.48 6.42
N GLU A 88 -8.41 -5.80 7.18
CA GLU A 88 -9.02 -7.13 7.18
C GLU A 88 -9.54 -7.53 5.80
N ARG A 89 -10.18 -6.59 5.09
CA ARG A 89 -10.63 -6.81 3.72
C ARG A 89 -9.48 -7.19 2.79
N ILE A 90 -8.34 -6.47 2.85
CA ILE A 90 -7.17 -6.79 2.04
C ILE A 90 -6.59 -8.17 2.39
N ILE A 91 -6.50 -8.48 3.70
CA ILE A 91 -6.02 -9.79 4.17
C ILE A 91 -6.85 -10.93 3.59
N VAL A 92 -8.18 -10.77 3.54
CA VAL A 92 -9.09 -11.80 3.03
C VAL A 92 -9.08 -11.83 1.49
N GLU A 93 -9.38 -10.71 0.85
CA GLU A 93 -9.63 -10.64 -0.60
C GLU A 93 -8.37 -10.83 -1.44
N VAL A 94 -7.20 -10.50 -0.89
CA VAL A 94 -5.92 -10.64 -1.59
C VAL A 94 -5.11 -11.78 -0.97
N GLY A 95 -4.89 -11.72 0.34
CA GLY A 95 -4.00 -12.67 1.02
C GLY A 95 -4.55 -14.09 1.02
N GLN A 96 -5.74 -14.29 1.57
CA GLN A 96 -6.34 -15.62 1.69
C GLN A 96 -6.87 -16.14 0.35
N ALA A 97 -7.48 -15.27 -0.46
CA ALA A 97 -8.06 -15.67 -1.74
C ALA A 97 -7.02 -16.10 -2.78
N TYR A 98 -5.84 -15.47 -2.82
CA TYR A 98 -4.81 -15.73 -3.84
C TYR A 98 -3.56 -16.41 -3.30
N GLY A 99 -3.41 -16.50 -1.98
CA GLY A 99 -2.18 -16.97 -1.34
C GLY A 99 -1.08 -15.90 -1.29
N THR A 100 -1.40 -14.66 -1.64
CA THR A 100 -0.47 -13.51 -1.61
C THR A 100 0.06 -13.28 -0.20
N LYS A 101 1.36 -13.04 -0.07
CA LYS A 101 2.01 -12.62 1.18
C LYS A 101 2.01 -11.10 1.28
N PHE A 102 2.27 -10.60 2.47
CA PHE A 102 2.32 -9.17 2.72
C PHE A 102 3.68 -8.72 3.23
N GLU A 103 4.12 -7.58 2.70
CA GLU A 103 5.06 -6.68 3.33
C GLU A 103 4.25 -5.69 4.18
N PHE A 104 4.36 -5.80 5.49
CA PHE A 104 3.56 -5.02 6.44
C PHE A 104 4.24 -3.69 6.72
N GLU A 105 3.76 -2.62 6.09
CA GLU A 105 4.31 -1.26 6.21
C GLU A 105 3.86 -0.60 7.54
N CYS A 106 4.77 -0.55 8.50
CA CYS A 106 4.58 -0.10 9.87
C CYS A 106 5.32 1.23 10.14
N TYR A 107 4.67 2.33 9.80
CA TYR A 107 5.21 3.69 9.95
C TYR A 107 5.31 4.20 11.39
N ASP A 108 4.67 3.53 12.35
CA ASP A 108 4.69 3.91 13.75
C ASP A 108 4.52 2.67 14.65
N VAL A 109 4.82 2.82 15.94
CA VAL A 109 4.68 1.77 16.96
C VAL A 109 3.26 1.22 17.00
N SER A 110 2.25 2.08 16.86
CA SER A 110 0.85 1.67 16.83
C SER A 110 0.54 0.67 15.71
N HIS A 111 1.23 0.75 14.57
CA HIS A 111 1.03 -0.17 13.45
C HIS A 111 1.55 -1.59 13.76
N LEU A 112 2.58 -1.72 14.60
CA LEU A 112 3.03 -3.02 15.11
C LEU A 112 1.95 -3.66 15.98
N TYR A 113 1.23 -2.87 16.78
CA TYR A 113 0.10 -3.37 17.56
C TYR A 113 -1.11 -3.74 16.69
N THR A 114 -1.37 -2.99 15.60
CA THR A 114 -2.35 -3.40 14.59
C THR A 114 -1.96 -4.74 13.96
N LEU A 115 -0.69 -4.95 13.63
CA LEU A 115 -0.20 -6.21 13.08
C LEU A 115 -0.36 -7.36 14.06
N ALA A 116 0.00 -7.14 15.33
CA ALA A 116 -0.18 -8.10 16.41
C ALA A 116 -1.66 -8.49 16.56
N HIS A 117 -2.60 -7.54 16.51
CA HIS A 117 -4.04 -7.81 16.57
C HIS A 117 -4.51 -8.80 15.48
N PHE A 118 -4.09 -8.61 14.23
CA PHE A 118 -4.46 -9.53 13.14
C PHE A 118 -3.74 -10.88 13.22
N LEU A 119 -2.52 -10.91 13.75
CA LEU A 119 -1.80 -12.15 14.02
C LEU A 119 -2.45 -12.96 15.14
N ASP A 120 -2.86 -12.32 16.23
CA ASP A 120 -3.49 -12.97 17.39
C ASP A 120 -4.84 -13.58 17.01
N ARG A 121 -5.59 -12.87 16.16
CA ARG A 121 -6.83 -13.36 15.52
C ARG A 121 -6.62 -14.47 14.49
N LYS A 122 -5.38 -14.88 14.22
CA LYS A 122 -5.00 -15.93 13.25
C LYS A 122 -5.42 -15.66 11.81
N LEU A 123 -5.65 -14.39 11.47
CA LEU A 123 -5.89 -13.95 10.09
C LEU A 123 -4.59 -13.90 9.29
N LEU A 124 -3.47 -13.69 9.98
CA LEU A 124 -2.12 -13.72 9.43
C LEU A 124 -1.36 -14.95 9.96
N LYS A 125 -0.41 -15.44 9.15
CA LYS A 125 0.44 -16.58 9.50
C LYS A 125 1.92 -16.19 9.36
N PRO A 126 2.77 -16.50 10.35
CA PRO A 126 4.22 -16.31 10.23
C PRO A 126 4.83 -17.11 9.07
N PRO A 127 6.03 -16.73 8.59
CA PRO A 127 6.80 -15.54 8.99
C PRO A 127 6.14 -14.24 8.52
N LEU A 128 6.28 -13.17 9.31
CA LEU A 128 5.79 -11.83 8.97
C LEU A 128 6.95 -11.01 8.41
N PHE A 129 6.76 -10.41 7.23
CA PHE A 129 7.74 -9.50 6.64
C PHE A 129 7.37 -8.05 7.00
N VAL A 130 8.02 -7.50 8.01
CA VAL A 130 7.74 -6.18 8.56
C VAL A 130 8.69 -5.16 7.94
N GLN A 131 8.14 -4.08 7.38
CA GLN A 131 8.86 -2.93 6.84
C GLN A 131 8.44 -1.67 7.58
#